data_AF-A0A7Y5BXI6-F1
#
_entry.id   AF-A0A7Y5BXI6-F1
#
_cell.length_a   1.000
_cell.length_b   1.000
_cell.length_c   1.000
_cell.angle_alpha   90.00
_cell.angle_beta   90.00
_cell.angle_gamma   90.00
#
_symmetry.space_group_name_H-M   'P 1'
#
loop_
_entity.id
_entity.type
_entity.pdbx_description
1 polymer ?
#
loop_
_entity_poly.entity_id
_entity_poly.type
_entity_poly.pdbx_seq_one_letter_code
_entity_poly.pdbx_strand_id
1 'polypeptide(L)'
;MQNLLNINAHLLASVNGVLLDPTSRVMQNFLEVVAKYGTPEAINRKHREARKMENLFKHVQERNPEALKDLHWLIAQRDRGAFISVAEYRHKVLGEAAQHMAFKDDLAVTLEVSALQYFPWVRVMAEQAIANRTLMPGRYIAVRKMKESEADGDLPAIVAALDIIGASFVETLDTKGTDGSNPHLGGAATITGYFGGIGQPNDHALQWLDEFLYYYT
;
A
#
# COMPACT_ATOMS: atom_id res chain seq x y z
N MET A 1 17.45 30.78 -11.21
CA MET A 1 17.02 29.69 -10.29
C MET A 1 16.85 28.35 -11.00
N GLN A 2 16.15 28.26 -12.14
CA GLN A 2 15.96 26.98 -12.86
C GLN A 2 17.25 26.24 -13.21
N ASN A 3 18.34 26.94 -13.57
CA ASN A 3 19.64 26.31 -13.83
C ASN A 3 20.26 25.59 -12.60
N LEU A 4 19.82 25.88 -11.38
CA LEU A 4 20.24 25.17 -10.16
C LEU A 4 19.56 23.80 -10.00
N LEU A 5 18.51 23.54 -10.78
CA LEU A 5 17.83 22.23 -10.82
C LEU A 5 18.54 21.26 -11.76
N ASN A 6 19.51 21.73 -12.56
CA ASN A 6 20.25 20.88 -13.48
C ASN A 6 21.16 19.92 -12.71
N ILE A 7 20.88 18.62 -12.80
CA ILE A 7 21.71 17.58 -12.16
C ILE A 7 23.03 17.48 -12.93
N ASN A 8 24.14 17.72 -12.24
CA ASN A 8 25.47 17.65 -12.85
C ASN A 8 25.74 16.21 -13.35
N ALA A 9 26.11 16.08 -14.63
CA ALA A 9 26.42 14.79 -15.25
C ALA A 9 27.50 13.99 -14.50
N HIS A 10 28.46 14.65 -13.85
CA HIS A 10 29.47 13.99 -13.03
C HIS A 10 28.86 13.31 -11.79
N LEU A 11 27.83 13.90 -11.19
CA LEU A 11 27.13 13.29 -10.05
C LEU A 11 26.36 12.04 -10.52
N LEU A 12 25.70 12.11 -11.68
CA LEU A 12 25.05 10.95 -12.28
C LEU A 12 26.04 9.84 -12.62
N ALA A 13 27.20 10.20 -13.18
CA ALA A 13 28.28 9.24 -13.46
C ALA A 13 28.79 8.58 -12.17
N SER A 14 28.89 9.33 -11.08
CA SER A 14 29.29 8.79 -9.77
C SER A 14 28.27 7.78 -9.23
N VAL A 15 26.97 8.05 -9.36
CA VAL A 15 25.90 7.11 -8.99
C VAL A 15 25.98 5.85 -9.84
N ASN A 16 26.10 5.99 -11.17
CA ASN A 16 26.25 4.85 -12.07
C ASN A 16 27.50 4.02 -11.76
N GLY A 17 28.60 4.67 -11.36
CA GLY A 17 29.81 3.98 -10.94
C GLY A 17 29.55 3.00 -9.80
N VAL A 18 28.72 3.36 -8.82
CA VAL A 18 28.33 2.46 -7.71
C VAL A 18 27.36 1.37 -8.17
N LEU A 19 26.33 1.74 -8.95
CA LEU A 19 25.28 0.81 -9.37
C LEU A 19 25.78 -0.26 -10.37
N LEU A 20 26.80 0.08 -11.16
CA LEU A 20 27.35 -0.79 -12.21
C LEU A 20 28.68 -1.45 -11.83
N ASP A 21 29.24 -1.16 -10.65
CA ASP A 21 30.48 -1.79 -10.18
C ASP A 21 30.25 -3.29 -9.94
N PRO A 22 30.89 -4.18 -10.73
CA PRO A 22 30.71 -5.62 -10.59
C PRO A 22 31.28 -6.17 -9.28
N THR A 23 32.11 -5.40 -8.57
CA THR A 23 32.73 -5.78 -7.29
C THR A 23 32.00 -5.21 -6.07
N SER A 24 30.97 -4.39 -6.28
CA SER A 24 30.18 -3.79 -5.21
C SER A 24 29.39 -4.84 -4.45
N ARG A 25 29.81 -5.13 -3.20
CA ARG A 25 29.12 -6.07 -2.31
C ARG A 25 27.66 -5.69 -2.07
N VAL A 26 27.35 -4.39 -1.97
CA VAL A 26 25.97 -3.91 -1.76
C VAL A 26 25.10 -4.25 -2.96
N MET A 27 25.59 -4.02 -4.18
CA MET A 27 24.84 -4.34 -5.40
C MET A 27 24.73 -5.85 -5.63
N GLN A 28 25.79 -6.61 -5.33
CA GLN A 28 25.74 -8.08 -5.38
C GLN A 28 24.67 -8.62 -4.43
N ASN A 29 24.69 -8.23 -3.15
CA ASN A 29 23.69 -8.66 -2.18
C ASN A 29 22.26 -8.26 -2.60
N PHE A 30 22.07 -7.04 -3.12
CA PHE A 30 20.77 -6.59 -3.64
C PHE A 30 20.28 -7.48 -4.79
N LEU A 31 21.13 -7.73 -5.78
CA LEU A 31 20.81 -8.55 -6.94
C LEU A 31 20.58 -10.02 -6.56
N GLU A 32 21.29 -10.54 -5.57
CA GLU A 32 21.06 -11.88 -5.01
C GLU A 32 19.65 -11.99 -4.40
N VAL A 33 19.21 -10.99 -3.63
CA VAL A 33 17.83 -10.95 -3.10
C VAL A 33 16.81 -10.92 -4.22
N VAL A 34 16.97 -10.04 -5.22
CA VAL A 34 16.05 -9.96 -6.38
C VAL A 34 16.02 -11.29 -7.14
N ALA A 35 17.18 -11.93 -7.34
CA ALA A 35 17.31 -13.18 -8.08
C ALA A 35 16.56 -14.35 -7.43
N LYS A 36 16.34 -14.33 -6.10
CA LYS A 36 15.47 -15.31 -5.40
C LYS A 36 14.05 -15.32 -5.98
N TYR A 37 13.55 -14.17 -6.41
CA TYR A 37 12.18 -13.99 -6.91
C TYR A 37 12.07 -14.09 -8.45
N GLY A 38 13.18 -13.87 -9.16
CA GLY A 38 13.32 -14.02 -10.60
C GLY A 38 13.82 -12.75 -11.30
N THR A 39 13.65 -12.67 -12.62
CA THR A 39 13.93 -11.41 -13.35
C THR A 39 12.85 -10.37 -13.06
N PRO A 40 13.11 -9.07 -13.27
CA PRO A 40 12.09 -8.03 -13.12
C PRO A 40 10.79 -8.32 -13.90
N GLU A 41 10.89 -8.88 -15.11
CA GLU A 41 9.74 -9.26 -15.93
C GLU A 41 8.96 -10.42 -15.30
N ALA A 42 9.66 -11.39 -14.70
CA ALA A 42 9.03 -12.52 -14.01
C ALA A 42 8.34 -12.06 -12.70
N ILE A 43 8.99 -11.21 -11.92
CA ILE A 43 8.44 -10.59 -10.70
C ILE A 43 7.15 -9.84 -11.04
N ASN A 44 7.20 -8.93 -12.02
CA ASN A 44 6.04 -8.15 -12.42
C ASN A 44 4.92 -9.01 -13.01
N ARG A 45 5.26 -10.12 -13.69
CA ARG A 45 4.26 -11.09 -14.17
C ARG A 45 3.58 -11.81 -13.00
N LYS A 46 4.34 -12.30 -12.02
CA LYS A 46 3.80 -12.94 -10.81
C LYS A 46 2.87 -12.00 -10.06
N HIS A 47 3.30 -10.76 -9.83
CA HIS A 47 2.46 -9.72 -9.22
C HIS A 47 1.13 -9.52 -9.94
N ARG A 48 1.15 -9.35 -11.27
CA ARG A 48 -0.09 -9.20 -12.06
C ARG A 48 -1.01 -10.40 -11.94
N GLU A 49 -0.47 -11.61 -11.86
CA GLU A 49 -1.27 -12.82 -11.65
C GLU A 49 -1.83 -12.90 -10.23
N ALA A 50 -1.03 -12.61 -9.21
CA ALA A 50 -1.44 -12.60 -7.81
C ALA A 50 -2.56 -11.58 -7.53
N ARG A 51 -2.54 -10.44 -8.23
CA ARG A 51 -3.55 -9.38 -8.12
C ARG A 51 -4.84 -9.65 -8.91
N LYS A 52 -4.94 -10.75 -9.66
CA LYS A 52 -6.22 -11.14 -10.27
C LYS A 52 -7.21 -11.53 -9.17
N MET A 53 -8.42 -10.99 -9.24
CA MET A 53 -9.48 -11.24 -8.25
C MET A 53 -9.72 -12.73 -8.01
N GLU A 54 -9.71 -13.54 -9.07
CA GLU A 54 -9.87 -15.00 -9.01
C GLU A 54 -8.80 -15.69 -8.16
N ASN A 55 -7.55 -15.22 -8.22
CA ASN A 55 -6.45 -15.79 -7.45
C ASN A 55 -6.48 -15.29 -6.00
N LEU A 56 -6.81 -14.01 -5.77
CA LEU A 56 -7.06 -13.49 -4.42
C LEU A 56 -8.17 -14.29 -3.72
N PHE A 57 -9.29 -14.54 -4.40
CA PHE A 57 -10.40 -15.32 -3.84
C PHE A 57 -10.00 -16.77 -3.51
N LYS A 58 -9.11 -17.40 -4.30
CA LYS A 58 -8.54 -18.71 -3.94
C LYS A 58 -7.73 -18.64 -2.64
N HIS A 59 -6.87 -17.63 -2.50
CA HIS A 59 -6.11 -17.44 -1.27
C HIS A 59 -7.01 -17.18 -0.06
N VAL A 60 -8.08 -16.39 -0.22
CA VAL A 60 -9.09 -16.19 0.83
C VAL A 60 -9.78 -17.52 1.16
N GLN A 61 -10.21 -18.28 0.15
CA GLN A 61 -10.87 -19.58 0.35
C GLN A 61 -10.00 -20.58 1.15
N GLU A 62 -8.69 -20.55 0.94
CA GLU A 62 -7.74 -21.43 1.62
C GLU A 62 -7.43 -20.99 3.06
N ARG A 63 -7.37 -19.68 3.32
CA ARG A 63 -6.88 -19.12 4.59
C ARG A 63 -7.99 -18.63 5.53
N ASN A 64 -9.04 -18.02 4.97
CA ASN A 64 -10.16 -17.45 5.70
C ASN A 64 -11.47 -17.62 4.89
N PRO A 65 -12.01 -18.84 4.77
CA PRO A 65 -13.16 -19.13 3.93
C PRO A 65 -14.43 -18.36 4.33
N GLU A 66 -14.57 -18.01 5.61
CA GLU A 66 -15.72 -17.24 6.09
C GLU A 66 -15.76 -15.82 5.52
N ALA A 67 -14.60 -15.23 5.23
CA ALA A 67 -14.50 -13.90 4.62
C ALA A 67 -15.13 -13.81 3.23
N LEU A 68 -15.25 -14.94 2.51
CA LEU A 68 -15.89 -14.96 1.18
C LEU A 68 -17.34 -14.49 1.21
N LYS A 69 -18.07 -14.78 2.29
CA LYS A 69 -19.46 -14.33 2.45
C LYS A 69 -19.54 -12.81 2.44
N ASP A 70 -18.64 -12.17 3.17
CA ASP A 70 -18.56 -10.71 3.26
C ASP A 70 -18.04 -10.06 1.98
N LEU A 71 -17.07 -10.69 1.30
CA LEU A 71 -16.59 -10.23 -0.01
C LEU A 71 -17.69 -10.29 -1.07
N HIS A 72 -18.44 -11.39 -1.15
CA HIS A 72 -19.59 -11.52 -2.03
C HIS A 72 -20.69 -10.51 -1.69
N TRP A 73 -20.92 -10.26 -0.40
CA TRP A 73 -21.84 -9.21 0.02
C TRP A 73 -21.38 -7.82 -0.47
N LEU A 74 -20.10 -7.48 -0.30
CA LEU A 74 -19.54 -6.19 -0.76
C LEU A 74 -19.71 -6.00 -2.27
N ILE A 75 -19.45 -7.04 -3.07
CA ILE A 75 -19.70 -7.04 -4.52
C ILE A 75 -21.18 -6.74 -4.80
N ALA A 76 -22.09 -7.47 -4.15
CA ALA A 76 -23.52 -7.25 -4.35
C ALA A 76 -23.98 -5.84 -3.96
N GLN A 77 -23.39 -5.23 -2.92
CA GLN A 77 -23.67 -3.84 -2.53
C GLN A 77 -23.20 -2.83 -3.56
N ARG A 78 -21.98 -3.02 -4.06
CA ARG A 78 -21.40 -2.16 -5.09
C ARG A 78 -22.24 -2.25 -6.37
N ASP A 79 -22.53 -3.46 -6.82
CA ASP A 79 -23.19 -3.69 -8.10
C ASP A 79 -24.65 -3.20 -8.11
N ARG A 80 -25.32 -3.19 -6.94
CA ARG A 80 -26.66 -2.61 -6.80
C ARG A 80 -26.67 -1.09 -6.56
N GLY A 81 -25.49 -0.44 -6.48
CA GLY A 81 -25.39 1.00 -6.20
C GLY A 81 -25.84 1.38 -4.79
N ALA A 82 -25.57 0.56 -3.78
CA ALA A 82 -26.07 0.78 -2.41
C ALA A 82 -25.42 1.98 -1.69
N PHE A 83 -24.21 2.36 -2.11
CA PHE A 83 -23.45 3.45 -1.49
C PHE A 83 -23.89 4.80 -2.05
N ILE A 84 -23.98 5.80 -1.18
CA ILE A 84 -24.31 7.17 -1.58
C ILE A 84 -23.21 7.75 -2.47
N SER A 85 -23.59 8.43 -3.55
CA SER A 85 -22.63 9.18 -4.37
C SER A 85 -22.15 10.48 -3.68
N VAL A 86 -21.01 11.03 -4.09
CA VAL A 86 -20.53 12.33 -3.59
C VAL A 86 -21.56 13.44 -3.85
N ALA A 87 -22.21 13.43 -5.01
CA ALA A 87 -23.24 14.42 -5.37
C ALA A 87 -24.46 14.33 -4.42
N GLU A 88 -24.99 13.13 -4.19
CA GLU A 88 -26.10 12.94 -3.25
C GLU A 88 -25.69 13.25 -1.82
N TYR A 89 -24.45 12.94 -1.41
CA TYR A 89 -23.96 13.26 -0.07
C TYR A 89 -23.87 14.78 0.13
N ARG A 90 -23.36 15.52 -0.85
CA ARG A 90 -23.36 16.99 -0.86
C ARG A 90 -24.78 17.54 -0.72
N HIS A 91 -25.73 17.02 -1.49
CA HIS A 91 -27.13 17.42 -1.38
C HIS A 91 -27.76 17.06 -0.03
N LYS A 92 -27.45 15.89 0.54
CA LYS A 92 -27.91 15.50 1.87
C LYS A 92 -27.43 16.47 2.97
N VAL A 93 -26.21 16.98 2.87
CA VAL A 93 -25.61 17.87 3.89
C VAL A 93 -25.98 19.34 3.67
N LEU A 94 -26.02 19.80 2.42
CA LEU A 94 -26.15 21.22 2.06
C LEU A 94 -27.54 21.58 1.47
N GLY A 95 -28.39 20.59 1.18
CA GLY A 95 -29.68 20.79 0.52
C GLY A 95 -29.53 21.34 -0.90
N GLU A 96 -30.46 22.23 -1.28
CA GLU A 96 -30.48 22.89 -2.60
C GLU A 96 -29.22 23.71 -2.89
N ALA A 97 -28.53 24.20 -1.85
CA ALA A 97 -27.30 24.97 -2.03
C ALA A 97 -26.23 24.17 -2.80
N ALA A 98 -26.24 22.84 -2.67
CA ALA A 98 -25.32 21.95 -3.38
C ALA A 98 -25.36 22.09 -4.92
N GLN A 99 -26.51 22.51 -5.49
CA GLN A 99 -26.69 22.65 -6.95
C GLN A 99 -26.07 23.94 -7.51
N HIS A 100 -25.83 24.94 -6.66
CA HIS A 100 -25.37 26.27 -7.06
C HIS A 100 -23.98 26.61 -6.53
N MET A 101 -23.45 25.79 -5.62
CA MET A 101 -22.11 25.94 -5.08
C MET A 101 -21.05 25.39 -6.04
N ALA A 102 -20.01 26.18 -6.27
CA ALA A 102 -18.78 25.70 -6.90
C ALA A 102 -17.89 25.05 -5.83
N PHE A 103 -17.64 23.74 -5.97
CA PHE A 103 -16.71 23.02 -5.11
C PHE A 103 -15.29 23.16 -5.65
N LYS A 104 -14.33 23.42 -4.76
CA LYS A 104 -12.89 23.45 -5.08
C LYS A 104 -12.36 22.02 -5.10
N ASP A 105 -12.72 21.26 -6.13
CA ASP A 105 -12.36 19.84 -6.25
C ASP A 105 -10.83 19.64 -6.39
N ASP A 106 -10.09 20.69 -6.78
CA ASP A 106 -8.62 20.74 -6.77
C ASP A 106 -8.01 20.76 -5.36
N LEU A 107 -8.80 21.14 -4.35
CA LEU A 107 -8.44 21.13 -2.93
C LEU A 107 -9.21 20.03 -2.16
N ALA A 108 -9.77 19.05 -2.87
CA ALA A 108 -10.49 17.96 -2.24
C ALA A 108 -9.57 17.19 -1.28
N VAL A 109 -10.08 16.96 -0.06
CA VAL A 109 -9.40 16.13 0.93
C VAL A 109 -9.80 14.67 0.73
N THR A 110 -8.87 13.76 1.01
CA THR A 110 -9.14 12.32 0.97
C THR A 110 -9.68 11.86 2.31
N LEU A 111 -10.83 11.18 2.32
CA LEU A 111 -11.30 10.44 3.48
C LEU A 111 -10.50 9.14 3.59
N GLU A 112 -9.70 9.01 4.64
CA GLU A 112 -8.81 7.87 4.88
C GLU A 112 -9.17 7.14 6.18
N VAL A 113 -9.04 5.82 6.18
CA VAL A 113 -8.95 5.00 7.39
C VAL A 113 -7.49 4.82 7.74
N SER A 114 -7.01 5.54 8.74
CA SER A 114 -5.59 5.54 9.12
C SER A 114 -5.15 4.31 9.92
N ALA A 115 -6.08 3.43 10.31
CA ALA A 115 -5.78 2.20 11.05
C ALA A 115 -6.81 1.09 10.78
N LEU A 116 -6.70 0.44 9.62
CA LEU A 116 -7.40 -0.82 9.37
C LEU A 116 -6.58 -1.96 9.98
N GLN A 117 -7.18 -2.69 10.92
CA GLN A 117 -6.50 -3.79 11.61
C GLN A 117 -7.04 -5.16 11.17
N TYR A 118 -8.35 -5.33 11.06
CA TYR A 118 -8.95 -6.63 10.80
C TYR A 118 -9.96 -6.55 9.67
N PHE A 119 -10.02 -7.60 8.86
CA PHE A 119 -10.94 -7.69 7.72
C PHE A 119 -12.41 -7.43 8.10
N PRO A 120 -12.97 -7.98 9.20
CA PRO A 120 -14.38 -7.80 9.54
C PRO A 120 -14.82 -6.34 9.69
N TRP A 121 -13.90 -5.43 10.02
CA TRP A 121 -14.22 -4.00 10.14
C TRP A 121 -14.61 -3.35 8.81
N VAL A 122 -14.16 -3.90 7.68
CA VAL A 122 -14.56 -3.40 6.35
C VAL A 122 -16.06 -3.60 6.15
N ARG A 123 -16.58 -4.76 6.55
CA ARG A 123 -18.01 -5.10 6.47
C ARG A 123 -18.85 -4.16 7.34
N VAL A 124 -18.48 -4.01 8.61
CA VAL A 124 -19.18 -3.14 9.58
C VAL A 124 -19.20 -1.68 9.09
N MET A 125 -18.08 -1.17 8.57
CA MET A 125 -17.99 0.16 8.01
C MET A 125 -18.90 0.35 6.80
N ALA A 126 -18.93 -0.63 5.88
CA ALA A 126 -19.79 -0.58 4.71
C ALA A 126 -21.28 -0.59 5.09
N GLU A 127 -21.67 -1.40 6.07
CA GLU A 127 -23.05 -1.39 6.60
C GLU A 127 -23.42 -0.04 7.20
N GLN A 128 -22.54 0.52 8.02
CA GLN A 128 -22.75 1.84 8.61
C GLN A 128 -22.86 2.93 7.54
N ALA A 129 -22.01 2.88 6.50
CA ALA A 129 -22.04 3.84 5.41
C ALA A 129 -23.33 3.80 4.61
N ILE A 130 -23.84 2.60 4.32
CA ILE A 130 -25.10 2.40 3.62
C ILE A 130 -26.27 2.85 4.51
N ALA A 131 -26.36 2.37 5.74
CA ALA A 131 -27.47 2.65 6.65
C ALA A 131 -27.61 4.15 6.94
N ASN A 132 -26.48 4.84 7.12
CA ASN A 132 -26.48 6.25 7.46
C ASN A 132 -26.27 7.16 6.26
N ARG A 133 -26.18 6.62 5.04
CA ARG A 133 -25.88 7.39 3.82
C ARG A 133 -24.66 8.30 4.02
N THR A 134 -23.55 7.73 4.48
CA THR A 134 -22.24 8.42 4.58
C THR A 134 -21.29 7.90 3.50
N LEU A 135 -20.27 8.68 3.16
CA LEU A 135 -19.27 8.29 2.18
C LEU A 135 -18.40 7.15 2.73
N MET A 136 -18.05 6.20 1.86
CA MET A 136 -17.00 5.22 2.11
C MET A 136 -15.63 5.89 1.92
N PRO A 137 -14.63 5.61 2.79
CA PRO A 137 -13.26 6.06 2.60
C PRO A 137 -12.65 5.53 1.29
N GLY A 138 -11.84 6.36 0.63
CA GLY A 138 -11.14 5.99 -0.62
C GLY A 138 -9.68 5.57 -0.43
N ARG A 139 -9.18 5.66 0.81
CA ARG A 139 -7.82 5.31 1.18
C ARG A 139 -7.76 4.60 2.53
N TYR A 140 -6.88 3.62 2.64
CA TYR A 140 -6.72 2.81 3.84
C TYR A 140 -5.24 2.61 4.18
N ILE A 141 -4.95 2.56 5.48
CA ILE A 141 -3.65 2.14 6.01
C ILE A 141 -3.89 0.87 6.80
N ALA A 142 -3.44 -0.27 6.28
CA ALA A 142 -3.41 -1.52 7.03
C ALA A 142 -2.19 -1.50 7.95
N VAL A 143 -2.43 -1.31 9.25
CA VAL A 143 -1.37 -1.01 10.23
C VAL A 143 -0.78 -2.25 10.89
N ARG A 144 -1.46 -3.40 10.77
CA ARG A 144 -0.94 -4.68 11.26
C ARG A 144 0.21 -5.14 10.37
N LYS A 145 1.17 -5.80 11.02
CA LYS A 145 2.28 -6.44 10.33
C LYS A 145 1.74 -7.44 9.30
N MET A 146 2.23 -7.39 8.07
CA MET A 146 1.72 -8.23 6.99
C MET A 146 1.85 -9.72 7.33
N LYS A 147 2.91 -10.13 8.02
CA LYS A 147 3.07 -11.53 8.47
C LYS A 147 2.02 -11.97 9.48
N GLU A 148 1.65 -11.07 10.39
CA GLU A 148 0.59 -11.30 11.36
C GLU A 148 -0.78 -11.40 10.66
N SER A 149 -1.05 -10.47 9.74
CA SER A 149 -2.29 -10.45 8.94
C SER A 149 -2.40 -11.65 7.99
N GLU A 150 -1.28 -12.12 7.44
CA GLU A 150 -1.21 -13.33 6.60
C GLU A 150 -1.50 -14.59 7.42
N ALA A 151 -0.93 -14.70 8.63
CA ALA A 151 -1.14 -15.83 9.52
C ALA A 151 -2.62 -15.98 9.93
N ASP A 152 -3.31 -14.87 10.14
CA ASP A 152 -4.73 -14.84 10.45
C ASP A 152 -5.63 -15.04 9.22
N GLY A 153 -5.06 -15.05 8.01
CA GLY A 153 -5.80 -15.12 6.75
C GLY A 153 -6.53 -13.83 6.35
N ASP A 154 -6.30 -12.74 7.09
CA ASP A 154 -6.92 -11.43 6.87
C ASP A 154 -6.28 -10.68 5.70
N LEU A 155 -4.98 -10.88 5.45
CA LEU A 155 -4.24 -10.18 4.40
C LEU A 155 -4.92 -10.28 3.00
N PRO A 156 -5.14 -11.47 2.43
CA PRO A 156 -5.80 -11.58 1.12
C PRO A 156 -7.26 -11.10 1.15
N ALA A 157 -7.94 -11.18 2.29
CA ALA A 157 -9.33 -10.74 2.43
C ALA A 157 -9.44 -9.20 2.43
N ILE A 158 -8.55 -8.52 3.14
CA ILE A 158 -8.44 -7.05 3.13
C ILE A 158 -8.13 -6.58 1.72
N VAL A 159 -7.09 -7.14 1.09
CA VAL A 159 -6.67 -6.78 -0.26
C VAL A 159 -7.82 -6.94 -1.26
N ALA A 160 -8.54 -8.08 -1.22
CA ALA A 160 -9.71 -8.31 -2.07
C ALA A 160 -10.85 -7.32 -1.80
N ALA A 161 -11.14 -7.00 -0.53
CA ALA A 161 -12.19 -6.06 -0.18
C ALA A 161 -11.90 -4.64 -0.67
N LEU A 162 -10.66 -4.18 -0.50
CA LEU A 162 -10.22 -2.85 -0.92
C LEU A 162 -10.24 -2.73 -2.45
N ASP A 163 -9.93 -3.81 -3.18
CA ASP A 163 -10.11 -3.86 -4.64
C ASP A 163 -11.60 -3.81 -5.05
N ILE A 164 -12.47 -4.54 -4.35
CA ILE A 164 -13.91 -4.55 -4.63
C ILE A 164 -14.48 -3.14 -4.53
N ILE A 165 -14.14 -2.39 -3.48
CA ILE A 165 -14.61 -1.02 -3.26
C ILE A 165 -13.84 0.03 -4.08
N GLY A 166 -12.75 -0.35 -4.74
CA GLY A 166 -11.91 0.56 -5.53
C GLY A 166 -11.08 1.54 -4.71
N ALA A 167 -10.66 1.16 -3.51
CA ALA A 167 -9.88 1.99 -2.61
C ALA A 167 -8.37 1.80 -2.79
N SER A 168 -7.61 2.87 -2.59
CA SER A 168 -6.15 2.79 -2.47
C SER A 168 -5.74 2.36 -1.07
N PHE A 169 -4.60 1.69 -0.94
CA PHE A 169 -4.11 1.29 0.37
C PHE A 169 -2.60 1.15 0.44
N VAL A 170 -2.10 1.12 1.67
CA VAL A 170 -0.73 0.72 2.01
C VAL A 170 -0.79 -0.30 3.12
N GLU A 171 0.19 -1.20 3.15
CA GLU A 171 0.31 -2.25 4.15
C GLU A 171 1.64 -2.15 4.88
N THR A 172 1.65 -2.68 6.09
CA THR A 172 2.77 -2.54 7.02
C THR A 172 3.63 -3.78 7.00
N LEU A 173 4.76 -3.72 6.29
CA LEU A 173 5.80 -4.75 6.37
C LEU A 173 6.33 -4.89 7.80
N ASP A 174 6.70 -6.10 8.20
CA ASP A 174 7.34 -6.43 9.47
C ASP A 174 8.69 -5.71 9.62
N THR A 175 9.43 -5.59 8.52
CA THR A 175 10.72 -4.89 8.38
C THR A 175 10.59 -3.37 8.25
N LYS A 176 9.50 -2.77 8.73
CA LYS A 176 9.35 -1.29 8.76
C LYS A 176 10.33 -0.56 9.70
N GLY A 177 11.09 -1.29 10.52
CA GLY A 177 12.19 -0.75 11.36
C GLY A 177 11.77 0.15 12.52
N THR A 178 10.73 -0.24 13.28
CA THR A 178 10.27 0.49 14.47
C THR A 178 11.26 0.51 15.65
N ASP A 179 12.37 -0.21 15.55
CA ASP A 179 13.47 -0.29 16.52
C ASP A 179 14.64 0.68 16.21
N GLY A 180 14.45 1.60 15.26
CA GLY A 180 15.47 2.55 14.81
C GLY A 180 16.14 2.15 13.48
N SER A 181 15.77 1.01 12.89
CA SER A 181 16.25 0.56 11.58
C SER A 181 15.39 1.03 10.39
N ASN A 182 14.44 1.94 10.62
CA ASN A 182 13.42 2.32 9.63
C ASN A 182 14.04 2.83 8.31
N PRO A 183 13.88 2.09 7.19
CA PRO A 183 14.46 2.48 5.90
C PRO A 183 13.73 3.68 5.25
N HIS A 184 12.54 4.04 5.74
CA HIS A 184 11.65 5.07 5.18
C HIS A 184 11.60 6.37 6.00
N LEU A 185 12.11 6.41 7.24
CA LEU A 185 12.22 7.65 8.02
C LEU A 185 13.49 8.41 7.59
N GLY A 186 13.39 9.16 6.48
CA GLY A 186 14.51 9.88 5.88
C GLY A 186 14.38 11.40 5.92
N GLY A 187 15.41 12.06 6.47
CA GLY A 187 15.81 13.41 6.11
C GLY A 187 17.34 13.48 6.07
N ALA A 188 17.94 14.39 5.29
CA ALA A 188 19.40 14.48 5.13
C ALA A 188 20.14 14.68 6.47
N ALA A 189 19.53 15.40 7.42
CA ALA A 189 20.06 15.59 8.77
C ALA A 189 20.02 14.30 9.62
N THR A 190 19.01 13.44 9.40
CA THR A 190 18.88 12.13 10.05
C THR A 190 19.87 11.12 9.45
N ILE A 191 20.13 11.22 8.14
CA ILE A 191 21.09 10.39 7.40
C ILE A 191 22.54 10.62 7.89
N THR A 192 22.97 11.86 8.09
CA THR A 192 24.37 12.14 8.51
C THR A 192 24.67 11.75 9.95
N GLY A 193 23.67 11.71 10.84
CA GLY A 193 23.85 11.27 12.22
C GLY A 193 24.00 9.75 12.35
N TYR A 194 23.43 8.98 11.42
CA TYR A 194 23.41 7.51 11.47
C TYR A 194 24.64 6.86 10.83
N PHE A 195 25.16 7.41 9.73
CA PHE A 195 26.39 6.90 9.10
C PHE A 195 27.69 7.32 9.81
N GLY A 196 27.62 8.27 10.75
CA GLY A 196 28.72 8.59 11.66
C GLY A 196 28.72 7.77 12.97
N GLY A 197 27.63 7.04 13.25
CA GLY A 197 27.49 6.19 14.42
C GLY A 197 27.95 4.76 14.14
N ILE A 198 28.90 4.29 14.92
CA ILE A 198 29.46 2.94 14.82
C ILE A 198 28.37 1.89 15.15
N GLY A 199 27.97 1.11 14.15
CA GLY A 199 27.69 -0.32 14.32
C GLY A 199 26.23 -0.79 14.38
N GLN A 200 25.61 -0.97 13.21
CA GLN A 200 24.77 -2.17 12.92
C GLN A 200 24.84 -2.49 11.41
N PRO A 201 24.78 -3.76 10.98
CA PRO A 201 24.78 -4.10 9.57
C PRO A 201 23.59 -3.47 8.85
N ASN A 202 23.85 -2.80 7.73
CA ASN A 202 22.86 -2.19 6.84
C ASN A 202 22.05 -3.23 6.03
N ASP A 203 21.83 -4.42 6.59
CA ASP A 203 21.10 -5.52 5.97
C ASP A 203 19.58 -5.32 6.08
N HIS A 204 19.13 -4.39 6.92
CA HIS A 204 17.70 -4.11 7.09
C HIS A 204 17.03 -3.68 5.79
N ALA A 205 17.72 -2.93 4.93
CA ALA A 205 17.24 -2.60 3.58
C ALA A 205 17.08 -3.86 2.70
N LEU A 206 17.96 -4.86 2.86
CA LEU A 206 17.87 -6.13 2.14
C LEU A 206 16.76 -7.01 2.69
N GLN A 207 16.56 -7.04 4.01
CA GLN A 207 15.43 -7.72 4.64
C GLN A 207 14.10 -7.11 4.20
N TRP A 208 14.04 -5.78 4.14
CA TRP A 208 12.88 -5.06 3.61
C TRP A 208 12.59 -5.40 2.16
N LEU A 209 13.62 -5.44 1.30
CA LEU A 209 13.48 -5.84 -0.08
C LEU A 209 12.98 -7.29 -0.21
N ASP A 210 13.56 -8.20 0.58
CA ASP A 210 13.19 -9.62 0.59
C ASP A 210 11.72 -9.77 0.99
N GLU A 211 11.29 -9.14 2.08
CA GLU A 211 9.90 -9.17 2.54
C GLU A 211 8.94 -8.49 1.55
N PHE A 212 9.32 -7.34 0.99
CA PHE A 212 8.51 -6.67 -0.03
C PHE A 212 8.30 -7.57 -1.24
N LEU A 213 9.35 -8.20 -1.76
CA LEU A 213 9.25 -9.07 -2.92
C LEU A 213 8.44 -10.33 -2.61
N TYR A 214 8.53 -10.88 -1.39
CA TYR A 214 7.68 -11.99 -0.93
C TYR A 214 6.19 -11.68 -1.06
N TYR A 215 5.75 -10.50 -0.59
CA TYR A 215 4.34 -10.11 -0.70
C TYR A 215 3.96 -9.54 -2.07
N TYR A 216 4.92 -9.00 -2.82
CA TYR A 216 4.67 -8.43 -4.13
C TYR A 216 4.42 -9.50 -5.20
N THR A 217 5.09 -10.66 -5.13
CA THR A 217 5.00 -11.73 -6.14
C THR A 217 4.02 -12.83 -5.78
#